data_AF-A0AAV4K533-F1
#
_entry.id   AF-A0AAV4K533-F1
#
_cell.length_a   1.000
_cell.length_b   1.000
_cell.length_c   1.000
_cell.angle_alpha   90.00
_cell.angle_beta   90.00
_cell.angle_gamma   90.00
#
_symmetry.space_group_name_H-M   'P 1'
#
loop_
_entity.id
_entity.type
_entity.pdbx_description
1 polymer ?
#
loop_
_entity_poly.entity_id
_entity_poly.type
_entity_poly.pdbx_seq_one_letter_code
_entity_poly.pdbx_strand_id
1 'polypeptide(L)'
;MSQAAAVNRWRTPALAAQWLYVAATLGLTAYILLPGLNEGTALTALRSLLAALVGAWWAVLFGRYLLGQGTPETDGTLRSLRVFFPWLTALRLSLWLLGLLSLSGASAEVNAVALTALQTLSFGYIFAKNAVYGTLARYATDPANALGRRRLGEWLNVAAPLALAIGVINTVPLGGPGEGGPGEGPAPLTVAVYGLHAALDLLALGLSLLALRGMPAPARGED
;
A
#
# COMPACT_ATOMS: atom_id res chain seq x y z
N MET A 1 -7.65 29.51 -28.95
CA MET A 1 -7.55 28.11 -29.45
C MET A 1 -7.68 27.18 -28.25
N SER A 2 -8.82 26.47 -28.14
CA SER A 2 -9.09 25.57 -27.02
C SER A 2 -8.22 24.33 -27.16
N GLN A 3 -7.14 24.24 -26.38
CA GLN A 3 -6.33 23.04 -26.30
C GLN A 3 -7.20 21.98 -25.60
N ALA A 4 -7.80 21.08 -26.38
CA ALA A 4 -8.62 20.01 -25.87
C ALA A 4 -7.81 19.26 -24.80
N ALA A 5 -8.27 19.30 -23.55
CA ALA A 5 -7.59 18.65 -22.44
C ALA A 5 -7.44 17.16 -22.78
N ALA A 6 -6.18 16.71 -22.94
CA ALA A 6 -5.90 15.32 -23.23
C ALA A 6 -6.54 14.45 -22.14
N VAL A 7 -7.50 13.60 -22.54
CA VAL A 7 -8.22 12.74 -21.60
C VAL A 7 -7.26 11.70 -21.05
N ASN A 8 -7.01 11.74 -19.74
CA ASN A 8 -6.16 10.77 -19.07
C ASN A 8 -6.87 9.40 -18.99
N ARG A 9 -6.65 8.55 -19.99
CA ARG A 9 -7.25 7.21 -20.11
C ARG A 9 -6.98 6.27 -18.92
N TRP A 10 -5.93 6.54 -18.15
CA TRP A 10 -5.52 5.71 -17.02
C TRP A 10 -6.19 6.09 -15.70
N ARG A 11 -6.87 7.25 -15.65
CA ARG A 11 -7.54 7.72 -14.43
C ARG A 11 -8.59 6.74 -13.93
N THR A 12 -9.53 6.33 -14.77
CA THR A 12 -10.61 5.41 -14.36
C THR A 12 -10.08 4.04 -13.93
N PRO A 13 -9.20 3.37 -14.70
CA PRO A 13 -8.57 2.13 -14.26
C PRO A 13 -7.82 2.26 -12.92
N ALA A 14 -7.07 3.35 -12.72
CA ALA A 14 -6.33 3.56 -11.48
C ALA A 14 -7.26 3.68 -10.28
N LEU A 15 -8.33 4.47 -10.39
CA LEU A 15 -9.30 4.64 -9.30
C LEU A 15 -10.08 3.35 -9.02
N ALA A 16 -10.46 2.62 -10.07
CA ALA A 16 -11.11 1.31 -9.93
C ALA A 16 -10.20 0.31 -9.19
N ALA A 17 -8.92 0.24 -9.57
CA ALA A 17 -7.95 -0.63 -8.92
C ALA A 17 -7.70 -0.23 -7.45
N GLN A 18 -7.65 1.07 -7.14
CA GLN A 18 -7.54 1.55 -5.75
C GLN A 18 -8.75 1.12 -4.91
N TRP A 19 -9.97 1.31 -5.42
CA TRP A 19 -11.17 0.89 -4.69
C TRP A 19 -11.29 -0.63 -4.55
N LEU A 20 -10.88 -1.39 -5.58
CA LEU A 20 -10.82 -2.84 -5.51
C LEU A 20 -9.81 -3.31 -4.46
N TYR A 21 -8.65 -2.66 -4.38
CA TYR A 21 -7.65 -2.92 -3.33
C TYR A 21 -8.17 -2.57 -1.93
N VAL A 22 -8.89 -1.45 -1.77
CA VAL A 22 -9.56 -1.09 -0.50
C VAL A 22 -10.57 -2.16 -0.10
N ALA A 23 -11.43 -2.59 -1.02
CA ALA A 23 -12.42 -3.64 -0.78
C ALA A 23 -11.75 -4.97 -0.40
N ALA A 24 -10.68 -5.36 -1.11
CA ALA A 24 -9.91 -6.54 -0.78
C ALA A 24 -9.23 -6.44 0.60
N THR A 25 -8.79 -5.26 1.01
CA THR A 25 -8.19 -5.02 2.34
C THR A 25 -9.23 -5.10 3.46
N LEU A 26 -10.47 -4.64 3.22
CA LEU A 26 -11.59 -4.87 4.12
C LEU A 26 -11.96 -6.37 4.20
N GLY A 27 -12.00 -7.05 3.05
CA GLY A 27 -12.19 -8.50 2.98
C GLY A 27 -11.11 -9.27 3.74
N LEU A 28 -9.85 -8.87 3.61
CA LEU A 28 -8.72 -9.43 4.36
C LEU A 28 -8.90 -9.20 5.87
N THR A 29 -9.38 -8.03 6.28
CA THR A 29 -9.69 -7.74 7.69
C THR A 29 -10.74 -8.71 8.23
N ALA A 30 -11.83 -8.92 7.48
CA ALA A 30 -12.85 -9.88 7.86
C ALA A 30 -12.29 -11.32 7.91
N TYR A 31 -11.48 -11.70 6.92
CA TYR A 31 -10.83 -13.02 6.86
C TYR A 31 -9.93 -13.29 8.07
N ILE A 32 -9.12 -12.31 8.49
CA ILE A 32 -8.26 -12.41 9.69
C ILE A 32 -9.08 -12.62 10.97
N LEU A 33 -10.30 -12.09 11.02
CA LEU A 33 -11.19 -12.20 12.18
C LEU A 33 -12.05 -13.47 12.19
N LEU A 34 -12.15 -14.20 11.07
CA LEU A 34 -12.97 -15.43 10.97
C LEU A 34 -12.63 -16.50 12.01
N PRO A 35 -11.35 -16.79 12.31
CA PRO A 35 -11.01 -17.80 13.32
C PRO A 35 -11.33 -17.37 14.76
N GLY A 36 -11.70 -16.11 14.99
CA GLY A 36 -11.96 -15.55 16.32
C GLY A 36 -10.99 -14.43 16.71
N LEU A 37 -11.35 -13.73 17.79
CA LEU A 37 -10.60 -12.58 18.29
C LEU A 37 -9.63 -13.00 19.40
N ASN A 38 -8.35 -12.79 19.16
CA ASN A 38 -7.26 -12.85 20.13
C ASN A 38 -6.33 -11.64 19.93
N GLU A 39 -5.31 -11.47 20.76
CA GLU A 39 -4.42 -10.30 20.70
C GLU A 39 -3.74 -10.16 19.34
N GLY A 40 -3.27 -11.28 18.76
CA GLY A 40 -2.58 -11.30 17.46
C GLY A 40 -3.52 -11.00 16.29
N THR A 41 -4.71 -11.63 16.26
CA THR A 41 -5.70 -11.38 15.20
C THR A 41 -6.27 -9.98 15.31
N ALA A 42 -6.47 -9.45 16.53
CA ALA A 42 -6.91 -8.07 16.75
C ALA A 42 -5.90 -7.05 16.21
N LEU A 43 -4.61 -7.18 16.53
CA LEU A 43 -3.58 -6.28 16.01
C LEU A 43 -3.44 -6.34 14.49
N THR A 44 -3.47 -7.54 13.92
CA THR A 44 -3.33 -7.75 12.48
C THR A 44 -4.56 -7.24 11.72
N ALA A 45 -5.76 -7.47 12.25
CA ALA A 45 -7.00 -6.93 11.72
C ALA A 45 -7.04 -5.40 11.83
N LEU A 46 -6.64 -4.82 12.97
CA LEU A 46 -6.55 -3.37 13.14
C LEU A 46 -5.61 -2.74 12.12
N ARG A 47 -4.43 -3.34 11.89
CA ARG A 47 -3.49 -2.91 10.84
C ARG A 47 -4.14 -2.93 9.46
N SER A 48 -4.88 -3.99 9.15
CA SER A 48 -5.57 -4.14 7.86
C SER A 48 -6.70 -3.13 7.69
N LEU A 49 -7.56 -2.97 8.71
CA LEU A 49 -8.65 -2.00 8.73
C LEU A 49 -8.13 -0.58 8.54
N LEU A 50 -7.09 -0.21 9.28
CA LEU A 50 -6.49 1.11 9.18
C LEU A 50 -5.84 1.34 7.81
N ALA A 51 -5.25 0.30 7.21
CA ALA A 51 -4.76 0.36 5.84
C ALA A 51 -5.88 0.58 4.82
N ALA A 52 -7.04 -0.05 4.98
CA ALA A 52 -8.21 0.16 4.13
C ALA A 52 -8.74 1.60 4.24
N LEU A 53 -8.86 2.13 5.46
CA LEU A 53 -9.32 3.50 5.70
C LEU A 53 -8.36 4.54 5.07
N VAL A 54 -7.06 4.39 5.33
CA VAL A 54 -6.02 5.23 4.72
C VAL A 54 -6.05 5.12 3.20
N GLY A 55 -6.21 3.91 2.66
CA GLY A 55 -6.37 3.65 1.22
C GLY A 55 -7.59 4.36 0.63
N ALA A 56 -8.73 4.34 1.31
CA ALA A 56 -9.96 4.99 0.86
C ALA A 56 -9.80 6.52 0.78
N TRP A 57 -9.27 7.16 1.85
CA TRP A 57 -9.00 8.60 1.83
C TRP A 57 -7.97 8.96 0.76
N TRP A 58 -6.92 8.15 0.61
CA TRP A 58 -5.92 8.35 -0.43
C TRP A 58 -6.55 8.26 -1.84
N ALA A 59 -7.40 7.27 -2.10
CA ALA A 59 -8.06 7.10 -3.40
C ALA A 59 -8.95 8.31 -3.76
N VAL A 60 -9.71 8.84 -2.78
CA VAL A 60 -10.52 10.05 -2.95
C VAL A 60 -9.65 11.26 -3.29
N LEU A 61 -8.60 11.50 -2.50
CA LEU A 61 -7.70 12.64 -2.70
C LEU A 61 -6.93 12.52 -4.01
N PHE A 62 -6.47 11.31 -4.36
CA PHE A 62 -5.79 11.04 -5.61
C PHE A 62 -6.70 11.26 -6.81
N GLY A 63 -7.98 10.89 -6.72
CA GLY A 63 -8.97 11.15 -7.75
C GLY A 63 -9.17 12.65 -8.04
N ARG A 64 -9.18 13.48 -7.00
CA ARG A 64 -9.21 14.96 -7.12
C ARG A 64 -7.89 15.50 -7.66
N TYR A 65 -6.77 14.97 -7.15
CA TYR A 65 -5.43 15.33 -7.59
C TYR A 65 -5.24 15.10 -9.10
N LEU A 66 -5.68 13.96 -9.62
CA LEU A 66 -5.66 13.62 -11.06
C LEU A 66 -6.56 14.53 -11.91
N LEU A 67 -7.58 15.16 -11.32
CA LEU A 67 -8.40 16.18 -11.98
C LEU A 67 -7.76 17.57 -11.96
N GLY A 68 -6.59 17.73 -11.34
CA GLY A 68 -6.00 19.05 -11.10
C GLY A 68 -6.76 19.87 -10.06
N GLN A 69 -7.62 19.24 -9.25
CA GLN A 69 -8.39 19.92 -8.20
C GLN A 69 -7.61 19.89 -6.88
N GLY A 70 -7.16 21.07 -6.46
CA GLY A 70 -6.55 21.25 -5.15
C GLY A 70 -7.53 20.93 -4.04
N THR A 71 -7.07 20.21 -3.01
CA THR A 71 -7.86 19.91 -1.82
C THR A 71 -7.51 20.89 -0.71
N PRO A 72 -8.46 21.72 -0.22
CA PRO A 72 -8.21 22.65 0.86
C PRO A 72 -7.73 21.97 2.15
N GLU A 73 -6.95 22.68 2.97
CA GLU A 73 -6.44 22.12 4.24
C GLU A 73 -7.54 21.83 5.28
N THR A 74 -8.69 22.48 5.13
CA THR A 74 -9.87 22.26 5.97
C THR A 74 -10.66 21.00 5.59
N ASP A 75 -10.36 20.36 4.45
CA ASP A 75 -11.06 19.17 3.99
C ASP A 75 -10.87 17.99 4.97
N GLY A 76 -11.99 17.42 5.42
CA GLY A 76 -12.01 16.32 6.37
C GLY A 76 -11.27 15.06 5.88
N THR A 77 -11.26 14.80 4.57
CA THR A 77 -10.55 13.67 3.95
C THR A 77 -9.04 13.84 4.07
N LEU A 78 -8.54 15.04 3.75
CA LEU A 78 -7.12 15.37 3.84
C LEU A 78 -6.64 15.35 5.29
N ARG A 79 -7.43 15.93 6.20
CA ARG A 79 -7.14 15.90 7.64
C ARG A 79 -7.14 14.47 8.19
N SER A 80 -8.12 13.66 7.83
CA SER A 80 -8.18 12.24 8.24
C SER A 80 -6.97 11.48 7.73
N LEU A 81 -6.62 11.63 6.45
CA LEU A 81 -5.41 11.01 5.90
C LEU A 81 -4.18 11.43 6.72
N ARG A 82 -3.95 12.74 6.89
CA ARG A 82 -2.80 13.30 7.64
C ARG A 82 -2.70 12.80 9.08
N VAL A 83 -3.84 12.55 9.73
CA VAL A 83 -3.88 12.01 11.10
C VAL A 83 -3.60 10.52 11.11
N PHE A 84 -4.24 9.74 10.25
CA PHE A 84 -4.25 8.27 10.37
C PHE A 84 -3.10 7.56 9.65
N PHE A 85 -2.53 8.13 8.58
CA PHE A 85 -1.40 7.48 7.90
C PHE A 85 -0.16 7.32 8.81
N PRO A 86 0.19 8.29 9.70
CA PRO A 86 1.30 8.10 10.65
C PRO A 86 1.02 6.99 11.65
N TRP A 87 -0.22 6.86 12.16
CA TRP A 87 -0.61 5.76 13.04
C TRP A 87 -0.49 4.40 12.34
N LEU A 88 -0.89 4.33 11.07
CA LEU A 88 -0.72 3.12 10.26
C LEU A 88 0.75 2.75 10.10
N THR A 89 1.60 3.73 9.80
CA THR A 89 3.04 3.53 9.66
C THR A 89 3.67 3.10 10.98
N ALA A 90 3.31 3.73 12.09
CA ALA A 90 3.78 3.34 13.42
C ALA A 90 3.38 1.90 13.75
N LEU A 91 2.12 1.52 13.56
CA LEU A 91 1.66 0.15 13.78
C LEU A 91 2.40 -0.87 12.89
N ARG A 92 2.61 -0.54 11.62
CA ARG A 92 3.38 -1.39 10.69
C ARG A 92 4.83 -1.56 11.15
N LEU A 93 5.48 -0.49 11.59
CA LEU A 93 6.86 -0.52 12.09
C LEU A 93 6.95 -1.30 13.41
N SER A 94 5.99 -1.16 14.31
CA SER A 94 5.93 -1.94 15.55
C SER A 94 5.78 -3.42 15.27
N LEU A 95 4.86 -3.82 14.38
CA LEU A 95 4.68 -5.22 14.00
C LEU A 95 5.88 -5.79 13.25
N TRP A 96 6.51 -4.98 12.40
CA TRP A 96 7.77 -5.33 11.75
C TRP A 96 8.89 -5.54 12.77
N LEU A 97 9.04 -4.65 13.75
CA LEU A 97 10.04 -4.76 14.81
C LEU A 97 9.80 -6.00 15.68
N LEU A 98 8.55 -6.28 16.06
CA LEU A 98 8.20 -7.51 16.77
C LEU A 98 8.57 -8.75 15.94
N GLY A 99 8.28 -8.73 14.63
CA GLY A 99 8.66 -9.80 13.71
C GLY A 99 10.18 -9.93 13.51
N LEU A 100 10.94 -8.84 13.65
CA LEU A 100 12.40 -8.87 13.62
C LEU A 100 12.98 -9.46 14.92
N LEU A 101 12.43 -9.07 16.06
CA LEU A 101 12.86 -9.56 17.38
C LEU A 101 12.55 -11.05 17.57
N SER A 102 11.43 -11.53 17.02
CA SER A 102 11.07 -12.95 17.09
C SER A 102 12.01 -13.86 16.28
N LEU A 103 12.80 -13.32 15.35
CA LEU A 103 13.78 -14.11 14.60
C LEU A 103 14.88 -14.71 15.48
N SER A 104 15.14 -14.13 16.66
CA SER A 104 16.11 -14.66 17.63
C SER A 104 15.72 -16.03 18.20
N GLY A 105 14.44 -16.41 18.09
CA GLY A 105 13.92 -17.72 18.47
C GLY A 105 13.60 -18.66 17.29
N ALA A 106 13.97 -18.30 16.06
CA ALA A 106 13.70 -19.13 14.89
C ALA A 106 14.52 -20.43 14.94
N SER A 107 13.88 -21.56 14.60
CA SER A 107 14.55 -22.87 14.56
C SER A 107 15.62 -22.89 13.45
N ALA A 108 16.61 -23.79 13.59
CA ALA A 108 17.68 -23.99 12.61
C ALA A 108 17.17 -24.43 11.21
N GLU A 109 15.88 -24.75 11.09
CA GLU A 109 15.23 -25.20 9.87
C GLU A 109 14.75 -24.06 8.97
N VAL A 110 14.73 -22.81 9.46
CA VAL A 110 14.30 -21.65 8.67
C VAL A 110 15.47 -21.03 7.93
N ASN A 111 15.29 -20.79 6.62
CA ASN A 111 16.31 -20.14 5.79
C ASN A 111 16.55 -18.68 6.23
N ALA A 112 17.68 -18.43 6.88
CA ALA A 112 18.06 -17.10 7.39
C ALA A 112 18.16 -16.03 6.30
N VAL A 113 18.56 -16.40 5.08
CA VAL A 113 18.62 -15.47 3.93
C VAL A 113 17.21 -15.05 3.53
N ALA A 114 16.27 -15.99 3.49
CA ALA A 114 14.88 -15.69 3.16
C ALA A 114 14.21 -14.80 4.21
N LEU A 115 14.46 -15.05 5.51
CA LEU A 115 13.98 -14.19 6.60
C LEU A 115 14.56 -12.78 6.51
N THR A 116 15.86 -12.66 6.25
CA THR A 116 16.52 -11.35 6.09
C THR A 116 15.95 -10.59 4.89
N ALA A 117 15.73 -11.28 3.77
CA ALA A 117 15.10 -10.70 2.59
C ALA A 117 13.67 -10.23 2.87
N LEU A 118 12.86 -11.06 3.53
CA LEU A 118 11.49 -10.73 3.93
C LEU A 118 11.47 -9.47 4.82
N GLN A 119 12.32 -9.40 5.85
CA GLN A 119 12.37 -8.24 6.75
C GLN A 119 12.82 -6.97 6.02
N THR A 120 13.84 -7.07 5.17
CA THR A 120 14.37 -5.94 4.39
C THR A 120 13.33 -5.39 3.42
N LEU A 121 12.68 -6.28 2.66
CA LEU A 121 11.63 -5.91 1.71
C LEU A 121 10.41 -5.35 2.43
N SER A 122 10.05 -5.92 3.59
CA SER A 122 8.91 -5.45 4.37
C SER A 122 9.15 -4.04 4.88
N PHE A 123 10.34 -3.78 5.42
CA PHE A 123 10.73 -2.44 5.85
C PHE A 123 10.71 -1.44 4.69
N GLY A 124 11.35 -1.79 3.57
CA GLY A 124 11.38 -0.96 2.36
C GLY A 124 9.97 -0.66 1.85
N TYR A 125 9.07 -1.65 1.85
CA TYR A 125 7.68 -1.48 1.44
C TYR A 125 6.89 -0.56 2.38
N ILE A 126 7.05 -0.71 3.69
CA ILE A 126 6.43 0.19 4.69
C ILE A 126 6.86 1.64 4.43
N PHE A 127 8.16 1.85 4.24
CA PHE A 127 8.72 3.17 3.97
C PHE A 127 8.21 3.76 2.65
N ALA A 128 8.22 2.99 1.56
CA ALA A 128 7.76 3.43 0.26
C ALA A 128 6.25 3.79 0.28
N LYS A 129 5.40 2.95 0.89
CA LYS A 129 3.98 3.25 1.07
C LYS A 129 3.74 4.49 1.91
N ASN A 130 4.47 4.66 3.01
CA ASN A 130 4.40 5.87 3.82
C ASN A 130 4.75 7.12 2.99
N ALA A 131 5.78 7.03 2.14
CA ALA A 131 6.17 8.13 1.27
C ALA A 131 5.13 8.43 0.17
N VAL A 132 4.46 7.41 -0.38
CA VAL A 132 3.31 7.60 -1.31
C VAL A 132 2.18 8.37 -0.62
N TYR A 133 1.80 7.98 0.60
CA TYR A 133 0.74 8.66 1.35
C TYR A 133 1.14 10.08 1.75
N GLY A 134 2.34 10.23 2.32
CA GLY A 134 2.86 11.52 2.77
C GLY A 134 3.06 12.51 1.63
N THR A 135 3.53 12.06 0.46
CA THR A 135 3.69 12.94 -0.70
C THR A 135 2.35 13.46 -1.18
N LEU A 136 1.34 12.60 -1.33
CA LEU A 136 0.00 13.07 -1.71
C LEU A 136 -0.57 14.02 -0.64
N ALA A 137 -0.48 13.66 0.64
CA ALA A 137 -1.00 14.50 1.74
C ALA A 137 -0.32 15.88 1.82
N ARG A 138 0.96 15.97 1.43
CA ARG A 138 1.72 17.22 1.40
C ARG A 138 1.36 18.11 0.20
N TYR A 139 1.17 17.50 -0.98
CA TYR A 139 0.94 18.24 -2.22
C TYR A 139 -0.53 18.25 -2.67
N ALA A 140 -1.47 17.72 -1.89
CA ALA A 140 -2.88 17.65 -2.24
C ALA A 140 -3.54 19.01 -2.50
N THR A 141 -3.04 20.08 -1.88
CA THR A 141 -3.54 21.46 -2.05
C THR A 141 -3.16 22.07 -3.40
N ASP A 142 -2.02 21.66 -3.96
CA ASP A 142 -1.47 22.16 -5.22
C ASP A 142 -1.12 20.98 -6.15
N PRO A 143 -2.10 20.46 -6.90
CA PRO A 143 -1.88 19.39 -7.84
C PRO A 143 -1.12 19.84 -9.08
N ALA A 144 -0.91 21.15 -9.32
CA ALA A 144 -0.08 21.63 -10.41
C ALA A 144 1.42 21.58 -10.07
N ASN A 145 1.76 21.43 -8.79
CA ASN A 145 3.14 21.36 -8.30
C ASN A 145 3.97 20.26 -8.99
N ALA A 146 4.96 20.67 -9.79
CA ALA A 146 5.83 19.76 -10.54
C ALA A 146 6.65 18.83 -9.63
N LEU A 147 7.17 19.36 -8.52
CA LEU A 147 7.95 18.59 -7.55
C LEU A 147 7.07 17.52 -6.88
N GLY A 148 5.86 17.88 -6.46
CA GLY A 148 4.90 16.95 -5.87
C GLY A 148 4.56 15.78 -6.78
N ARG A 149 4.25 16.07 -8.06
CA ARG A 149 3.98 15.02 -9.07
C ARG A 149 5.19 14.12 -9.30
N ARG A 150 6.39 14.70 -9.45
CA ARG A 150 7.61 13.94 -9.64
C ARG A 150 7.88 13.00 -8.46
N ARG A 151 7.84 13.52 -7.23
CA ARG A 151 8.07 12.71 -6.01
C ARG A 151 7.03 11.61 -5.85
N LEU A 152 5.76 11.90 -6.13
CA LEU A 152 4.70 10.89 -6.05
C LEU A 152 4.95 9.78 -7.08
N GLY A 153 5.35 10.15 -8.30
CA GLY A 153 5.71 9.18 -9.34
C GLY A 153 6.92 8.33 -8.98
N GLU A 154 7.97 8.92 -8.41
CA GLU A 154 9.16 8.21 -7.91
C GLU A 154 8.76 7.18 -6.84
N TRP A 155 7.96 7.58 -5.84
CA TRP A 155 7.53 6.68 -4.78
C TRP A 155 6.58 5.58 -5.25
N LEU A 156 5.66 5.87 -6.17
CA LEU A 156 4.81 4.84 -6.79
C LEU A 156 5.65 3.82 -7.56
N ASN A 157 6.68 4.28 -8.28
CA ASN A 157 7.60 3.42 -9.03
C ASN A 157 8.48 2.54 -8.13
N VAL A 158 8.83 3.01 -6.92
CA VAL A 158 9.54 2.21 -5.91
C VAL A 158 8.60 1.25 -5.18
N ALA A 159 7.40 1.70 -4.81
CA ALA A 159 6.45 0.91 -4.05
C ALA A 159 5.91 -0.30 -4.84
N ALA A 160 5.70 -0.15 -6.16
CA ALA A 160 5.17 -1.23 -7.01
C ALA A 160 6.03 -2.51 -7.01
N PRO A 161 7.34 -2.48 -7.32
CA PRO A 161 8.18 -3.68 -7.28
C PRO A 161 8.31 -4.26 -5.86
N LEU A 162 8.30 -3.41 -4.83
CA LEU A 162 8.28 -3.88 -3.44
C LEU A 162 6.98 -4.61 -3.09
N ALA A 163 5.84 -4.13 -3.57
CA ALA A 163 4.54 -4.80 -3.43
C ALA A 163 4.57 -6.18 -4.10
N LEU A 164 5.13 -6.27 -5.30
CA LEU A 164 5.32 -7.54 -6.01
C LEU A 164 6.22 -8.48 -5.21
N ALA A 165 7.37 -8.01 -4.73
CA ALA A 165 8.31 -8.82 -3.98
C ALA A 165 7.69 -9.38 -2.68
N ILE A 166 6.95 -8.54 -1.94
CA ILE A 166 6.20 -8.98 -0.76
C ILE A 166 5.10 -9.96 -1.12
N GLY A 167 4.38 -9.74 -2.22
CA GLY A 167 3.38 -10.68 -2.73
C GLY A 167 3.98 -12.05 -3.02
N VAL A 168 5.09 -12.11 -3.75
CA VAL A 168 5.78 -13.35 -4.08
C VAL A 168 6.21 -14.07 -2.80
N ILE A 169 6.89 -13.38 -1.87
CA ILE A 169 7.37 -14.01 -0.63
C ILE A 169 6.23 -14.54 0.24
N ASN A 170 5.08 -13.85 0.28
CA ASN A 170 3.92 -14.32 1.06
C ASN A 170 3.19 -15.50 0.39
N THR A 171 3.38 -15.72 -0.90
CA THR A 171 2.75 -16.82 -1.66
C THR A 171 3.64 -18.03 -1.85
N VAL A 172 4.96 -17.85 -1.78
CA VAL A 172 5.93 -18.93 -1.89
C VAL A 172 6.28 -19.42 -0.48
N PRO A 173 6.05 -20.70 -0.14
CA PRO A 173 6.41 -21.21 1.17
C PRO A 173 7.91 -21.03 1.41
N LEU A 174 8.26 -20.22 2.42
CA LEU A 174 9.60 -20.22 2.97
C LEU A 174 9.71 -21.50 3.79
N GLY A 175 10.36 -22.54 3.26
CA GLY A 175 10.43 -23.86 3.91
C GLY A 175 10.79 -23.80 5.40
N GLY A 176 10.14 -24.68 6.17
CA GLY A 176 10.21 -24.85 7.63
C GLY A 176 8.89 -25.47 8.12
N PRO A 177 8.81 -26.10 9.31
CA PRO A 177 7.55 -26.62 9.85
C PRO A 177 6.62 -25.44 10.09
N GLY A 178 5.65 -25.28 9.21
CA GLY A 178 4.59 -24.29 9.37
C GLY A 178 3.74 -24.63 10.59
N GLU A 179 2.94 -23.65 11.03
CA GLU A 179 1.83 -23.84 11.94
C GLU A 179 0.86 -24.90 11.35
N GLY A 180 1.11 -26.17 11.65
CA GLY A 180 0.44 -27.31 11.02
C GLY A 180 1.27 -28.59 10.99
N GLY A 181 2.03 -28.88 12.05
CA GLY A 181 2.81 -30.13 12.14
C GLY A 181 3.84 -30.34 11.01
N PRO A 182 4.54 -31.49 11.03
CA PRO A 182 5.52 -31.80 10.00
C PRO A 182 4.80 -32.17 8.69
N GLY A 183 4.64 -31.19 7.79
CA GLY A 183 4.23 -31.43 6.41
C GLY A 183 3.10 -30.57 5.86
N GLU A 184 2.39 -29.77 6.67
CA GLU A 184 1.32 -28.91 6.16
C GLU A 184 1.82 -27.47 5.96
N GLY A 185 1.99 -27.09 4.68
CA GLY A 185 2.15 -25.69 4.29
C GLY A 185 0.86 -24.89 4.55
N PRO A 186 0.90 -23.55 4.41
CA PRO A 186 -0.27 -22.71 4.59
C PRO A 186 -1.44 -23.20 3.72
N ALA A 187 -2.65 -23.23 4.29
CA ALA A 187 -3.84 -23.69 3.58
C ALA A 187 -3.98 -22.99 2.22
N PRO A 188 -4.39 -23.69 1.14
CA PRO A 188 -4.47 -23.13 -0.21
C PRO A 188 -5.30 -21.84 -0.29
N LEU A 189 -6.36 -21.75 0.52
CA LEU A 189 -7.19 -20.55 0.63
C LEU A 189 -6.41 -19.34 1.17
N THR A 190 -5.56 -19.55 2.17
CA THR A 190 -4.72 -18.50 2.76
C THR A 190 -3.78 -17.93 1.70
N VAL A 191 -3.08 -18.80 0.98
CA VAL A 191 -2.17 -18.40 -0.11
C VAL A 191 -2.93 -17.63 -1.20
N ALA A 192 -4.12 -18.09 -1.58
CA ALA A 192 -4.96 -17.42 -2.58
C ALA A 192 -5.41 -16.02 -2.11
N VAL A 193 -5.85 -15.87 -0.86
CA VAL A 193 -6.32 -14.59 -0.30
C VAL A 193 -5.17 -13.58 -0.24
N TYR A 194 -4.01 -13.95 0.30
CA TYR A 194 -2.86 -13.05 0.38
C TYR A 194 -2.26 -12.74 -1.00
N GLY A 195 -2.21 -13.73 -1.90
CA GLY A 195 -1.74 -13.55 -3.27
C GLY A 195 -2.61 -12.59 -4.08
N LEU A 196 -3.94 -12.77 -4.01
CA LEU A 196 -4.88 -11.85 -4.64
C LEU A 196 -4.77 -10.43 -4.07
N HIS A 197 -4.66 -10.30 -2.74
CA HIS A 197 -4.49 -9.00 -2.09
C HIS A 197 -3.23 -8.28 -2.58
N ALA A 198 -2.10 -8.99 -2.68
CA ALA A 198 -0.85 -8.43 -3.17
C ALA A 198 -0.91 -8.05 -4.67
N ALA A 199 -1.56 -8.87 -5.50
CA ALA A 199 -1.77 -8.56 -6.91
C ALA A 199 -2.59 -7.27 -7.09
N LEU A 200 -3.65 -7.10 -6.29
CA LEU A 200 -4.47 -5.89 -6.30
C LEU A 200 -3.68 -4.66 -5.84
N ASP A 201 -2.80 -4.80 -4.84
CA ASP A 201 -1.94 -3.71 -4.40
C ASP A 201 -0.99 -3.24 -5.52
N LEU A 202 -0.34 -4.20 -6.19
CA LEU A 202 0.55 -3.95 -7.31
C LEU A 202 -0.18 -3.23 -8.45
N LEU A 203 -1.38 -3.72 -8.82
CA LEU A 203 -2.22 -3.09 -9.85
C LEU A 203 -2.61 -1.67 -9.45
N ALA A 204 -3.03 -1.46 -8.20
CA ALA A 204 -3.40 -0.14 -7.69
C ALA A 204 -2.22 0.85 -7.79
N LEU A 205 -1.02 0.45 -7.37
CA LEU A 205 0.20 1.27 -7.45
C LEU A 205 0.61 1.54 -8.91
N GLY A 206 0.67 0.51 -9.73
CA GLY A 206 1.09 0.61 -11.13
C GLY A 206 0.15 1.47 -11.98
N LEU A 207 -1.16 1.25 -11.85
CA LEU A 207 -2.15 2.06 -12.57
C LEU A 207 -2.17 3.51 -12.06
N SER A 208 -1.94 3.73 -10.77
CA SER A 208 -1.79 5.09 -10.22
C SER A 208 -0.58 5.81 -10.81
N LEU A 209 0.54 5.10 -11.00
CA LEU A 209 1.72 5.65 -11.67
C LEU A 209 1.42 6.03 -13.13
N LEU A 210 0.72 5.15 -13.87
CA LEU A 210 0.32 5.42 -15.25
C LEU A 210 -0.66 6.60 -15.33
N ALA A 211 -1.62 6.70 -14.40
CA ALA A 211 -2.54 7.82 -14.31
C ALA A 211 -1.81 9.13 -14.00
N LEU A 212 -0.85 9.12 -13.07
CA LEU A 212 -0.08 10.30 -12.74
C LEU A 212 0.76 10.79 -13.93
N ARG A 213 1.40 9.87 -14.67
CA ARG A 213 2.15 10.18 -15.90
C ARG A 213 1.26 10.68 -17.04
N GLY A 214 -0.03 10.34 -17.02
CA GLY A 214 -1.02 10.81 -17.97
C GLY A 214 -1.60 12.20 -17.67
N MET A 215 -1.19 12.85 -16.56
CA MET A 215 -1.61 14.23 -16.29
C MET A 215 -0.94 15.21 -17.27
N PRO A 216 -1.63 16.28 -17.71
CA PRO A 216 -1.02 17.35 -18.49
C PRO A 216 0.20 17.92 -17.78
N ALA A 217 1.26 18.27 -18.52
CA ALA A 217 2.44 18.90 -17.93
C ALA A 217 2.04 20.16 -17.14
N PRO A 218 2.69 20.45 -16.00
CA PRO A 218 2.54 21.74 -15.34
C PRO A 218 2.79 22.84 -16.38
N ALA A 219 1.92 23.85 -16.45
CA ALA A 219 2.22 25.03 -17.25
C ALA A 219 3.59 25.55 -16.79
N ARG A 220 4.54 25.73 -17.73
CA ARG A 220 5.78 26.41 -17.40
C ARG A 220 5.38 27.83 -16.97
N GLY A 221 5.44 28.10 -15.67
CA GLY A 221 5.53 29.48 -15.23
C GLY A 221 6.79 30.06 -15.88
N GLU A 222 6.64 31.17 -16.57
CA GLU A 222 7.77 32.00 -16.95
C GLU A 222 8.41 32.45 -15.63
N ASP A 223 9.59 31.89 -15.32
CA ASP A 223 10.46 32.39 -14.27
C ASP A 223 11.02 33.77 -14.66
#